data_AF-A0A2D8QYN4-F1
#
_entry.id   AF-A0A2D8QYN4-F1
#
_cell.length_a   1.000
_cell.length_b   1.000
_cell.length_c   1.000
_cell.angle_alpha   90.00
_cell.angle_beta   90.00
_cell.angle_gamma   90.00
#
_symmetry.space_group_name_H-M   'P 1'
#
loop_
_entity.id
_entity.type
_entity.pdbx_description
1 polymer ?
#
loop_
_entity_poly.entity_id
_entity_poly.type
_entity_poly.pdbx_seq_one_letter_code
_entity_poly.pdbx_strand_id
1 'polypeptide(L)' 'MSSQSLEQIAKNLVAPGKGILAADESNGTMSKRLEAVNVEPSEHTRRAYRSAMFSS' A
#
# COMPACT_ATOMS: atom_id res chain seq x y z
N MET A 1 7.01 -24.37 5.90
CA MET A 1 6.51 -23.17 6.59
C MET A 1 5.90 -23.66 7.91
N SER A 2 6.52 -23.40 9.05
CA SER A 2 5.97 -23.84 10.34
C SER A 2 4.74 -23.00 10.65
N SER A 3 3.61 -23.61 11.04
CA SER A 3 2.37 -22.88 11.33
C SER A 3 2.58 -21.74 12.33
N GLN A 4 3.48 -21.97 13.32
CA GLN A 4 3.93 -20.96 14.29
C GLN A 4 4.35 -19.62 13.67
N SER A 5 4.90 -19.63 12.45
CA SER A 5 5.26 -18.40 11.74
C SER A 5 4.03 -17.62 11.24
N LEU A 6 2.98 -18.32 10.77
CA LEU A 6 1.75 -17.69 10.28
C LEU A 6 0.94 -17.08 11.42
N GLU A 7 0.77 -17.79 12.54
CA GLU A 7 0.02 -17.24 13.68
C GLU A 7 0.73 -16.00 14.27
N GLN A 8 2.07 -16.01 14.31
CA GLN A 8 2.83 -14.86 14.77
C GLN A 8 2.70 -13.67 13.81
N ILE A 9 2.78 -13.90 12.50
CA ILE A 9 2.58 -12.84 11.49
C ILE A 9 1.18 -12.25 11.60
N ALA A 10 0.15 -13.10 11.69
CA ALA A 10 -1.24 -12.64 11.83
C ALA A 10 -1.44 -11.77 13.08
N LYS A 11 -0.90 -12.19 14.23
CA LYS A 11 -0.92 -11.39 15.47
C LYS A 11 -0.21 -10.04 15.30
N ASN A 12 0.90 -10.01 14.59
CA ASN A 12 1.65 -8.77 14.35
C ASN A 12 0.88 -7.79 13.44
N LEU A 13 0.13 -8.29 12.46
CA LEU A 13 -0.69 -7.48 11.54
C LEU A 13 -1.88 -6.81 12.24
N VAL A 14 -2.41 -7.42 13.31
CA VAL A 14 -3.61 -6.95 14.05
C VAL A 14 -3.29 -6.41 15.45
N ALA A 15 -2.03 -6.05 15.72
CA ALA A 15 -1.62 -5.56 17.03
C ALA A 15 -2.41 -4.30 17.45
N PRO A 16 -2.79 -4.15 18.73
CA PRO A 16 -3.52 -2.98 19.21
C PRO A 16 -2.82 -1.67 18.83
N GLY A 17 -3.58 -0.72 18.28
CA GLY A 17 -3.05 0.58 17.83
C GLY A 17 -2.30 0.53 16.49
N LYS A 18 -2.28 -0.61 15.79
CA LYS A 18 -1.77 -0.74 14.41
C LYS A 18 -2.90 -1.06 13.44
N GLY A 19 -2.65 -0.80 12.16
CA GLY A 19 -3.57 -1.12 11.06
C GLY A 19 -2.82 -1.50 9.78
N ILE A 20 -3.57 -1.87 8.75
CA ILE A 20 -3.04 -2.25 7.44
C ILE A 20 -3.29 -1.12 6.45
N LEU A 21 -2.23 -0.66 5.79
CA LEU A 21 -2.33 0.25 4.64
C LEU A 21 -2.51 -0.58 3.37
N ALA A 22 -3.68 -0.45 2.72
CA ALA A 22 -3.94 -1.06 1.41
C ALA A 22 -3.44 -0.16 0.27
N ALA A 23 -2.20 -0.38 -0.17
CA ALA A 23 -1.54 0.34 -1.28
C ALA A 23 -1.35 -0.55 -2.54
N ASP A 24 -2.19 -1.58 -2.69
CA ASP A 24 -2.13 -2.67 -3.68
C ASP A 24 -2.89 -2.35 -4.98
N GLU A 25 -3.15 -1.08 -5.25
CA GLU A 25 -4.10 -0.71 -6.31
C GLU A 25 -3.50 -0.97 -7.69
N SER A 26 -4.33 -1.58 -8.57
CA SER A 26 -3.94 -1.83 -9.95
C SER A 26 -3.56 -0.54 -10.68
N ASN A 27 -2.79 -0.64 -11.76
CA ASN A 27 -2.41 0.51 -12.56
C ASN A 27 -3.63 1.33 -13.01
N GLY A 28 -4.71 0.68 -13.46
CA GLY A 28 -5.94 1.37 -13.89
C GLY A 28 -6.66 2.08 -12.75
N THR A 29 -6.74 1.46 -11.57
CA THR A 29 -7.36 2.08 -10.39
C THR A 29 -6.54 3.27 -9.90
N MET A 30 -5.22 3.13 -9.88
CA MET A 30 -4.31 4.17 -9.44
C MET A 30 -4.29 5.36 -10.39
N SER A 31 -4.29 5.12 -11.71
CA SER A 31 -4.35 6.19 -12.70
C SER A 31 -5.59 7.06 -12.52
N LYS A 32 -6.77 6.45 -12.30
CA LYS A 32 -8.00 7.20 -12.01
C LYS A 32 -7.90 8.09 -10.77
N ARG A 33 -7.20 7.62 -9.72
CA ARG A 33 -6.98 8.41 -8.49
C ARG A 33 -6.04 9.59 -8.73
N LEU A 34 -4.98 9.39 -9.51
CA LEU A 34 -4.04 10.46 -9.88
C LEU A 34 -4.71 11.50 -10.78
N GLU A 35 -5.45 11.05 -11.79
CA GLU A 35 -6.20 11.93 -12.71
C GLU A 35 -7.25 12.76 -11.97
N ALA A 36 -7.94 12.18 -10.98
CA ALA A 36 -8.93 12.89 -10.15
C ALA A 36 -8.32 14.07 -9.35
N VAL A 37 -7.01 14.08 -9.14
CA VAL A 37 -6.27 15.16 -8.49
C VAL A 37 -5.40 15.95 -9.47
N ASN A 38 -5.67 15.85 -10.78
CA ASN A 38 -4.95 16.51 -11.88
C ASN A 38 -3.46 16.13 -11.96
N VAL A 39 -3.12 14.88 -11.62
CA VAL A 39 -1.77 14.36 -11.74
C VAL A 39 -1.71 13.33 -12.88
N GLU A 40 -0.78 13.53 -13.81
CA GLU A 40 -0.58 12.63 -14.94
C GLU A 40 -0.08 11.23 -14.50
N PRO A 41 -0.76 10.15 -14.92
CA PRO A 41 -0.46 8.80 -14.46
C PRO A 41 0.70 8.14 -15.23
N SER A 42 1.93 8.37 -14.78
CA SER A 42 3.11 7.66 -15.26
C SER A 42 3.61 6.59 -14.27
N GLU A 43 4.50 5.70 -14.71
CA GLU A 43 5.19 4.77 -13.80
C GLU A 43 5.94 5.54 -12.69
N HIS A 44 6.60 6.64 -13.06
CA HIS A 44 7.32 7.50 -12.13
C HIS A 44 6.39 8.09 -11.08
N THR A 45 5.25 8.64 -11.50
CA THR A 45 4.25 9.21 -10.59
C THR A 45 3.69 8.15 -9.64
N ARG A 46 3.36 6.97 -10.18
CA ARG A 46 2.85 5.84 -9.38
C ARG A 46 3.87 5.36 -8.33
N ARG A 47 5.16 5.34 -8.70
CA ARG A 47 6.25 5.03 -7.79
C ARG A 47 6.40 6.11 -6.72
N ALA A 48 6.47 7.38 -7.12
CA ALA A 48 6.63 8.51 -6.21
C ALA A 48 5.51 8.55 -5.15
N TYR A 49 4.26 8.31 -5.56
CA TYR A 49 3.12 8.23 -4.65
C TYR A 49 3.29 7.13 -3.59
N ARG A 50 3.67 5.91 -4.00
CA ARG A 50 3.94 4.81 -3.05
C ARG A 50 5.14 5.09 -2.16
N SER A 51 6.22 5.65 -2.71
CA SER A 51 7.39 6.05 -1.94
C SER A 51 7.06 7.09 -0.87
N ALA A 52 6.19 8.05 -1.18
CA ALA A 52 5.72 9.04 -0.20
C ALA A 52 4.96 8.37 0.97
N MET A 53 4.12 7.36 0.70
CA MET A 53 3.40 6.62 1.73
C MET A 53 4.29 5.79 2.66
N PHE A 54 5.47 5.37 2.21
CA PHE A 54 6.39 4.52 2.98
C PHE A 54 7.56 5.28 3.61
N SER A 55 7.67 6.59 3.35
CA SER A 55 8.72 7.46 3.90
C SER A 55 8.26 8.32 5.07
N SER A 56 6.97 8.27 5.41
CA SER A 56 6.37 8.94 6.57
C SER A 56 6.60 8.20 7.88
#